data_AF-A0A959VYN7-F1
#
_entry.id   AF-A0A959VYN7-F1
#
_cell.length_a   1.000
_cell.length_b   1.000
_cell.length_c   1.000
_cell.angle_alpha   90.00
_cell.angle_beta   90.00
_cell.angle_gamma   90.00
#
_symmetry.space_group_name_H-M   'P 1'
#
loop_
_entity.id
_entity.type
_entity.pdbx_description
1 polymer ?
#
loop_
_entity_poly.entity_id
_entity_poly.type
_entity_poly.pdbx_seq_one_letter_code
_entity_poly.pdbx_strand_id
1 'polypeptide(L)'
;MSNGVHIFWILSRGAGIAAILFAGLSVTIGLLSSRGMPFPKLRKNFELRPLHEALSMATIVLVAAHGLILLGDPWLKPGLAGISIPFVMSYRSLWTGIGIIAGYGLALLGLSYYLRRWIGPSRWRTAHRFIAIFWLLGLVHTFGAGTDAFQPWVWIPVALTSGPALVLLIMRLTQRSSKPAPARVAGTPASAGTVMIDRH
;
A
#
# COMPACT_ATOMS: atom_id res chain seq x y z
N MET A 1 -18.29 32.74 -6.27
CA MET A 1 -17.29 31.76 -6.75
C MET A 1 -17.82 31.20 -8.07
N SER A 2 -17.01 31.14 -9.13
CA SER A 2 -17.50 30.64 -10.42
C SER A 2 -17.81 29.15 -10.35
N ASN A 3 -18.83 28.68 -11.07
CA ASN A 3 -19.26 27.26 -11.08
C ASN A 3 -18.10 26.30 -11.41
N GLY A 4 -17.11 26.76 -12.20
CA GLY A 4 -15.90 26.00 -12.53
C GLY A 4 -15.01 25.68 -11.33
N VAL A 5 -14.80 26.62 -10.40
CA VAL A 5 -13.97 26.37 -9.20
C VAL A 5 -14.61 25.28 -8.32
N HIS A 6 -15.93 25.30 -8.19
CA HIS A 6 -16.65 24.31 -7.38
C HIS A 6 -16.59 22.90 -7.97
N ILE A 7 -16.68 22.74 -9.31
CA ILE A 7 -16.69 21.40 -9.91
C ILE A 7 -15.32 20.70 -9.79
N PHE A 8 -14.21 21.40 -10.04
CA PHE A 8 -12.87 20.83 -9.88
C PHE A 8 -12.61 20.44 -8.42
N TRP A 9 -13.02 21.28 -7.48
CA TRP A 9 -12.89 20.99 -6.06
C TRP A 9 -13.69 19.75 -5.64
N ILE A 10 -14.98 19.67 -6.01
CA ILE A 10 -15.85 18.52 -5.66
C ILE A 10 -15.35 17.24 -6.32
N LEU A 11 -15.02 17.27 -7.62
CA LEU A 11 -14.59 16.08 -8.35
C LEU A 11 -13.23 15.57 -7.86
N SER A 12 -12.26 16.47 -7.66
CA SER A 12 -10.95 16.10 -7.12
C SER A 12 -11.09 15.54 -5.70
N ARG A 13 -11.91 16.18 -4.86
CA ARG A 13 -12.19 15.71 -3.50
C ARG A 13 -12.80 14.31 -3.50
N GLY A 14 -13.84 14.11 -4.31
CA GLY A 14 -14.52 12.82 -4.45
C GLY A 14 -13.57 11.73 -4.95
N ALA A 15 -12.76 12.01 -5.97
CA ALA A 15 -11.77 11.07 -6.49
C ALA A 15 -10.72 10.69 -5.45
N GLY A 16 -10.20 11.65 -4.69
CA GLY A 16 -9.21 11.41 -3.63
C GLY A 16 -9.76 10.58 -2.47
N ILE A 17 -11.00 10.86 -2.03
CA ILE A 17 -11.67 10.08 -0.99
C ILE A 17 -11.96 8.66 -1.50
N ALA A 18 -12.53 8.51 -2.69
CA ALA A 18 -12.80 7.20 -3.27
C ALA A 18 -11.51 6.37 -3.41
N ALA A 19 -10.41 6.99 -3.83
CA ALA A 19 -9.11 6.34 -3.93
C ALA A 19 -8.66 5.74 -2.59
N ILE A 20 -8.71 6.50 -1.50
CA ILE A 20 -8.24 6.01 -0.20
C ILE A 20 -9.14 4.91 0.38
N LEU A 21 -10.46 4.98 0.13
CA LEU A 21 -11.40 3.92 0.52
C LEU A 21 -11.08 2.60 -0.21
N PHE A 22 -10.87 2.68 -1.52
CA PHE A 22 -10.57 1.50 -2.33
C PHE A 22 -9.19 0.94 -2.02
N ALA A 23 -8.22 1.81 -1.70
CA ALA A 23 -6.91 1.40 -1.23
C ALA A 23 -7.01 0.64 0.11
N GLY A 24 -7.78 1.15 1.08
CA GLY A 24 -8.01 0.48 2.37
C GLY A 24 -8.62 -0.91 2.23
N LEU A 25 -9.66 -1.04 1.39
CA LEU A 25 -10.26 -2.33 1.06
C LEU A 25 -9.27 -3.27 0.37
N SER A 26 -8.54 -2.77 -0.63
CA SER A 26 -7.54 -3.54 -1.36
C SER A 26 -6.45 -4.10 -0.44
N VAL A 27 -5.90 -3.26 0.46
CA VAL A 27 -4.87 -3.66 1.42
C VAL A 27 -5.43 -4.68 2.41
N THR A 28 -6.65 -4.48 2.91
CA THR A 28 -7.34 -5.46 3.77
C THR A 28 -7.40 -6.83 3.12
N ILE A 29 -7.87 -6.89 1.87
CA ILE A 29 -8.01 -8.14 1.12
C ILE A 29 -6.64 -8.77 0.80
N GLY A 30 -5.64 -7.95 0.45
CA GLY A 30 -4.27 -8.40 0.21
C GLY A 30 -3.62 -9.02 1.45
N LEU A 31 -3.87 -8.44 2.62
CA LEU A 31 -3.40 -8.96 3.90
C LEU A 31 -4.14 -10.23 4.32
N LEU A 32 -5.46 -10.30 4.14
CA LEU A 32 -6.25 -11.51 4.36
C LEU A 32 -5.80 -12.67 3.47
N SER A 33 -5.33 -12.36 2.26
CA SER A 33 -4.78 -13.35 1.32
C SER A 33 -3.39 -13.87 1.70
N SER A 34 -2.71 -13.26 2.68
CA SER A 34 -1.36 -13.65 3.09
C SER A 34 -1.35 -15.00 3.82
N ARG A 35 -0.30 -15.80 3.57
CA ARG A 35 -0.01 -17.02 4.36
C ARG A 35 0.32 -16.61 5.81
N GLY A 36 -0.30 -17.25 6.80
CA GLY A 36 -0.09 -16.99 8.23
C GLY A 36 -1.25 -16.28 8.94
N MET A 37 -2.25 -15.77 8.21
CA MET A 37 -3.44 -15.17 8.85
C MET A 37 -4.38 -16.24 9.43
N PRO A 38 -5.06 -15.96 10.56
CA PRO A 38 -5.91 -16.93 11.28
C PRO A 38 -7.25 -17.23 10.59
N PHE A 39 -7.43 -16.82 9.33
CA PHE A 39 -8.67 -16.97 8.56
C PHE A 39 -8.51 -17.94 7.36
N PRO A 40 -8.10 -19.21 7.56
CA PRO A 40 -7.87 -20.14 6.46
C PRO A 40 -9.16 -20.49 5.70
N LYS A 41 -10.31 -20.52 6.37
CA LYS A 41 -11.62 -20.83 5.75
C LYS A 41 -12.03 -19.77 4.72
N LEU A 42 -11.86 -18.48 5.04
CA LEU A 42 -12.19 -17.37 4.14
C LEU A 42 -11.38 -17.46 2.84
N ARG A 43 -10.08 -17.75 2.94
CA ARG A 43 -9.18 -17.93 1.78
C ARG A 43 -9.49 -19.15 0.92
N LYS A 44 -10.07 -20.20 1.50
CA LYS A 44 -10.47 -21.41 0.77
C LYS A 44 -11.79 -21.20 0.03
N ASN A 45 -12.71 -20.45 0.63
CA ASN A 45 -14.07 -20.32 0.13
C ASN A 45 -14.26 -19.14 -0.84
N PHE A 46 -13.37 -18.15 -0.83
CA PHE A 46 -13.48 -16.96 -1.67
C PHE A 46 -12.20 -16.70 -2.48
N GLU A 47 -12.38 -16.41 -3.75
CA GLU A 47 -11.32 -15.91 -4.62
C GLU A 47 -11.08 -14.42 -4.36
N LEU A 48 -10.19 -14.12 -3.41
CA LEU A 48 -9.88 -12.74 -3.01
C LEU A 48 -9.00 -12.00 -4.03
N ARG A 49 -8.33 -12.72 -4.93
CA ARG A 49 -7.36 -12.14 -5.87
C ARG A 49 -8.00 -11.22 -6.91
N PRO A 50 -9.07 -11.61 -7.63
CA PRO A 50 -9.73 -10.72 -8.59
C PRO A 50 -10.24 -9.43 -7.93
N LEU A 51 -10.80 -9.54 -6.72
CA LEU A 51 -11.28 -8.38 -5.97
C LEU A 51 -10.15 -7.43 -5.57
N HIS A 52 -9.03 -7.97 -5.05
CA HIS A 52 -7.83 -7.18 -4.76
C HIS A 52 -7.28 -6.48 -6.02
N GLU A 53 -7.24 -7.18 -7.15
CA GLU A 53 -6.78 -6.63 -8.42
C GLU A 53 -7.68 -5.49 -8.90
N ALA A 54 -9.01 -5.69 -8.91
CA ALA A 54 -9.98 -4.68 -9.30
C ALA A 54 -9.92 -3.42 -8.41
N LEU A 55 -9.89 -3.58 -7.09
CA LEU A 55 -9.78 -2.46 -6.14
C LEU A 55 -8.45 -1.72 -6.27
N SER A 56 -7.35 -2.45 -6.50
CA SER A 56 -6.04 -1.84 -6.71
C SER A 56 -5.98 -1.02 -8.00
N MET A 57 -6.53 -1.56 -9.10
CA MET A 57 -6.57 -0.82 -10.37
C MET A 57 -7.48 0.40 -10.27
N ALA A 58 -8.65 0.26 -9.66
CA ALA A 58 -9.55 1.39 -9.42
C ALA A 58 -8.89 2.46 -8.54
N THR A 59 -8.12 2.08 -7.51
CA THR A 59 -7.33 3.02 -6.71
C THR A 59 -6.35 3.80 -7.58
N ILE A 60 -5.56 3.14 -8.42
CA ILE A 60 -4.57 3.79 -9.30
C ILE A 60 -5.26 4.76 -10.27
N VAL A 61 -6.37 4.34 -10.87
CA VAL A 61 -7.16 5.19 -11.78
C VAL A 61 -7.72 6.40 -11.04
N LEU A 62 -8.25 6.23 -9.83
CA LEU A 62 -8.80 7.33 -9.02
C LEU A 62 -7.71 8.29 -8.55
N VAL A 63 -6.52 7.81 -8.19
CA VAL A 63 -5.36 8.66 -7.87
C VAL A 63 -4.93 9.47 -9.10
N ALA A 64 -4.86 8.83 -10.27
CA ALA A 64 -4.53 9.52 -11.52
C ALA A 64 -5.60 10.57 -11.86
N ALA A 65 -6.89 10.22 -11.76
CA ALA A 65 -8.00 11.14 -11.97
C ALA A 65 -7.95 12.31 -10.99
N HIS A 66 -7.71 12.07 -9.71
CA HIS A 66 -7.54 13.10 -8.68
C HIS A 66 -6.46 14.12 -9.08
N GLY A 67 -5.26 13.66 -9.48
CA GLY A 67 -4.18 14.54 -9.93
C GLY A 67 -4.51 15.29 -11.23
N LEU A 68 -5.14 14.63 -12.21
CA LEU A 68 -5.52 15.24 -13.49
C LEU A 68 -6.62 16.29 -13.31
N ILE A 69 -7.59 16.07 -12.42
CA ILE A 69 -8.64 17.05 -12.11
C ILE A 69 -8.02 18.29 -11.45
N LEU A 70 -7.05 18.12 -10.54
CA LEU A 70 -6.34 19.24 -9.92
C LEU A 70 -5.57 20.10 -10.94
N LEU A 71 -5.09 19.50 -12.04
CA LEU A 71 -4.41 20.26 -13.09
C LEU A 71 -5.31 21.33 -13.72
N GLY A 72 -6.61 21.05 -13.80
CA GLY A 72 -7.62 21.97 -14.32
C GLY A 72 -8.12 23.00 -13.32
N ASP A 73 -7.70 22.95 -12.05
CA ASP A 73 -8.18 23.83 -11.00
C ASP A 73 -7.66 25.28 -11.21
N PRO A 74 -8.55 26.25 -11.52
CA PRO A 74 -8.15 27.62 -11.81
C PRO A 74 -7.79 28.43 -10.57
N TRP A 75 -8.11 27.94 -9.37
CA TRP A 75 -7.71 28.55 -8.10
C TRP A 75 -6.34 28.05 -7.66
N LEU A 76 -6.13 26.73 -7.70
CA LEU A 76 -4.87 26.12 -7.26
C LEU A 76 -3.72 26.36 -8.26
N LYS A 77 -4.02 26.33 -9.57
CA LYS A 77 -3.06 26.47 -10.68
C LYS A 77 -1.75 25.70 -10.44
N PRO A 78 -1.81 24.39 -10.14
CA PRO A 78 -0.61 23.64 -9.72
C PRO A 78 0.41 23.48 -10.85
N GLY A 79 -0.03 23.53 -12.11
CA GLY A 79 0.80 23.16 -13.25
C GLY A 79 1.25 21.69 -13.21
N LEU A 80 1.99 21.26 -14.22
CA LEU A 80 2.48 19.89 -14.29
C LEU A 80 3.49 19.58 -13.18
N ALA A 81 4.39 20.51 -12.87
CA ALA A 81 5.39 20.34 -11.82
C ALA A 81 4.74 20.18 -10.44
N GLY A 82 3.69 20.95 -10.14
CA GLY A 82 3.03 20.92 -8.84
C GLY A 82 2.30 19.61 -8.53
N ILE A 83 1.83 18.88 -9.55
CA ILE A 83 1.16 17.58 -9.38
C ILE A 83 2.09 16.38 -9.51
N SER A 84 3.32 16.58 -10.02
CA SER A 84 4.24 15.46 -10.34
C SER A 84 5.53 15.47 -9.52
N ILE A 85 5.99 16.64 -9.06
CA ILE A 85 7.23 16.74 -8.31
C ILE A 85 6.91 17.00 -6.84
N PRO A 86 7.32 16.10 -5.92
CA PRO A 86 7.09 16.30 -4.50
C PRO A 86 7.67 17.64 -4.01
N PHE A 87 6.92 18.31 -3.13
CA PHE A 87 7.33 19.54 -2.42
C PHE A 87 7.51 20.81 -3.27
N VAL A 88 7.26 20.77 -4.58
CA VAL A 88 7.35 21.96 -5.46
C VAL A 88 6.20 22.94 -5.24
N MET A 89 5.03 22.45 -4.85
CA MET A 89 3.86 23.30 -4.58
C MET A 89 4.11 24.24 -3.40
N SER A 90 3.86 25.54 -3.58
CA SER A 90 3.87 26.52 -2.49
C SER A 90 2.70 26.31 -1.52
N TYR A 91 1.54 25.92 -2.04
CA TYR A 91 0.37 25.60 -1.23
C TYR A 91 0.46 24.19 -0.64
N ARG A 92 0.43 24.09 0.69
CA ARG A 92 0.43 22.81 1.45
C ARG A 92 1.52 21.82 0.98
N SER A 93 2.72 22.34 0.70
CA SER A 93 3.87 21.61 0.12
C SER A 93 4.09 20.22 0.73
N LEU A 94 4.13 20.13 2.07
CA LEU A 94 4.36 18.88 2.79
C LEU A 94 3.31 17.81 2.44
N TRP A 95 2.03 18.17 2.54
CA TRP A 95 0.93 17.24 2.30
C TRP A 95 0.86 16.84 0.83
N THR A 96 1.04 17.79 -0.08
CA THR A 96 1.05 17.51 -1.52
C THR A 96 2.21 16.60 -1.90
N GLY A 97 3.42 16.85 -1.37
CA GLY A 97 4.59 15.99 -1.59
C GLY A 97 4.39 14.57 -1.08
N ILE A 98 3.82 14.40 0.12
CA ILE A 98 3.44 13.08 0.66
C ILE A 98 2.45 12.37 -0.27
N GLY A 99 1.44 13.10 -0.78
CA GLY A 99 0.45 12.57 -1.71
C GLY A 99 1.05 12.09 -3.03
N ILE A 100 1.99 12.85 -3.60
CA ILE A 100 2.70 12.48 -4.83
C ILE A 100 3.54 11.21 -4.60
N ILE A 101 4.30 11.15 -3.49
CA ILE A 101 5.09 9.96 -3.14
C ILE A 101 4.19 8.74 -2.95
N ALA A 102 3.07 8.90 -2.25
CA ALA A 102 2.07 7.85 -2.06
C ALA A 102 1.52 7.36 -3.41
N GLY A 103 1.07 8.27 -4.27
CA GLY A 103 0.51 7.94 -5.58
C GLY A 103 1.49 7.20 -6.47
N TYR A 104 2.74 7.66 -6.55
CA TYR A 104 3.79 6.97 -7.31
C TYR A 104 4.13 5.60 -6.75
N GLY A 105 4.26 5.46 -5.43
CA GLY A 105 4.53 4.16 -4.83
C GLY A 105 3.39 3.17 -5.04
N LEU A 106 2.13 3.61 -4.93
CA LEU A 106 0.95 2.80 -5.22
C LEU A 106 0.92 2.36 -6.70
N ALA A 107 1.12 3.29 -7.63
CA ALA A 107 1.13 3.00 -9.05
C ALA A 107 2.29 2.07 -9.44
N LEU A 108 3.51 2.38 -9.02
CA LEU A 108 4.71 1.61 -9.36
C LEU A 108 4.62 0.19 -8.82
N LEU A 109 4.33 0.01 -7.53
CA LEU A 109 4.25 -1.32 -6.93
C LEU A 109 3.00 -2.09 -7.34
N GLY A 110 1.88 -1.40 -7.59
CA GLY A 110 0.66 -2.01 -8.12
C GLY A 110 0.85 -2.54 -9.53
N LEU A 111 1.32 -1.70 -10.46
CA LEU A 111 1.53 -2.08 -11.86
C LEU A 111 2.70 -3.06 -12.04
N SER A 112 3.67 -3.09 -11.10
CA SER A 112 4.76 -4.08 -11.12
C SER A 112 4.27 -5.53 -11.13
N TYR A 113 3.03 -5.79 -10.72
CA TYR A 113 2.40 -7.11 -10.82
C TYR A 113 2.35 -7.65 -12.25
N TYR A 114 2.16 -6.79 -13.25
CA TYR A 114 2.17 -7.19 -14.67
C TYR A 114 3.59 -7.52 -15.16
N LEU A 115 4.61 -6.97 -14.50
CA LEU A 115 6.02 -7.22 -14.76
C LEU A 115 6.61 -8.34 -13.87
N ARG A 116 5.80 -8.95 -12.99
CA ARG A 116 6.27 -9.93 -11.99
C ARG A 116 7.01 -11.13 -12.58
N ARG A 117 6.66 -11.52 -13.82
CA ARG A 117 7.31 -12.63 -14.54
C ARG A 117 8.78 -12.34 -14.85
N TRP A 118 9.15 -11.08 -15.03
CA TRP A 118 10.51 -10.65 -15.33
C TRP A 118 11.29 -10.29 -14.05
N ILE A 119 10.62 -9.66 -13.07
CA ILE A 119 11.22 -9.30 -11.77
C ILE A 119 11.54 -10.54 -10.93
N GLY A 120 10.76 -11.61 -11.11
CA GLY A 120 10.81 -12.81 -10.30
C GLY A 120 9.81 -12.76 -9.13
N PRO A 121 8.98 -13.80 -8.92
CA PRO A 121 7.91 -13.79 -7.92
C PRO A 121 8.36 -13.57 -6.47
N SER A 122 9.61 -13.91 -6.12
CA SER A 122 10.15 -13.67 -4.78
C SER A 122 10.47 -12.18 -4.54
N ARG A 123 11.23 -11.57 -5.47
CA ARG A 123 11.60 -10.15 -5.41
C ARG A 123 10.37 -9.26 -5.47
N TRP A 124 9.44 -9.55 -6.39
CA TRP A 124 8.17 -8.84 -6.48
C TRP A 124 7.38 -8.90 -5.15
N ARG A 125 7.24 -10.08 -4.53
CA ARG A 125 6.55 -10.20 -3.23
C ARG A 125 7.24 -9.44 -2.09
N THR A 126 8.55 -9.23 -2.16
CA THR A 126 9.26 -8.42 -1.18
C THR A 126 9.01 -6.94 -1.42
N ALA A 127 9.16 -6.47 -2.66
CA ALA A 127 8.88 -5.09 -3.05
C ALA A 127 7.41 -4.70 -2.79
N HIS A 128 6.46 -5.57 -3.14
CA HIS A 128 5.04 -5.30 -2.98
C HIS A 128 4.61 -5.13 -1.52
N ARG A 129 5.39 -5.59 -0.52
CA ARG A 129 5.08 -5.32 0.90
C ARG A 129 5.16 -3.84 1.25
N PHE A 130 5.97 -3.07 0.52
CA PHE A 130 6.10 -1.63 0.72
C PHE A 130 4.83 -0.87 0.32
N ILE A 131 3.87 -1.50 -0.38
CA ILE A 131 2.56 -0.90 -0.69
C ILE A 131 1.86 -0.39 0.57
N ALA A 132 2.04 -1.07 1.71
CA ALA A 132 1.45 -0.67 2.97
C ALA A 132 1.97 0.70 3.44
N ILE A 133 3.25 1.01 3.21
CA ILE A 133 3.82 2.32 3.56
C ILE A 133 3.21 3.41 2.69
N PHE A 134 3.12 3.20 1.37
CA PHE A 134 2.53 4.19 0.47
C PHE A 134 1.04 4.41 0.71
N TRP A 135 0.31 3.36 1.10
CA TRP A 135 -1.07 3.50 1.57
C TRP A 135 -1.18 4.32 2.87
N LEU A 136 -0.30 4.10 3.85
CA LEU A 136 -0.24 4.94 5.06
C LEU A 136 0.08 6.40 4.72
N LEU A 137 1.00 6.65 3.79
CA LEU A 137 1.28 7.99 3.29
C LEU A 137 0.04 8.61 2.63
N GLY A 138 -0.76 7.81 1.91
CA GLY A 138 -2.06 8.22 1.39
C GLY A 138 -3.03 8.65 2.48
N LEU A 139 -3.14 7.89 3.58
CA LEU A 139 -3.96 8.28 4.74
C LEU A 139 -3.45 9.59 5.36
N VAL A 140 -2.14 9.71 5.56
CA VAL A 140 -1.52 10.94 6.09
C VAL A 140 -1.82 12.14 5.18
N HIS A 141 -1.74 11.96 3.87
CA HIS A 141 -2.12 12.97 2.89
C HIS A 141 -3.61 13.33 3.02
N THR A 142 -4.52 12.36 3.07
CA THR A 142 -5.97 12.60 3.20
C THR A 142 -6.30 13.44 4.44
N PHE A 143 -5.76 13.07 5.61
CA PHE A 143 -6.05 13.77 6.86
C PHE A 143 -5.30 15.10 7.02
N GLY A 144 -4.08 15.21 6.49
CA GLY A 144 -3.29 16.45 6.58
C GLY A 144 -3.68 17.50 5.54
N ALA A 145 -4.04 17.08 4.32
CA ALA A 145 -4.45 17.99 3.26
C ALA A 145 -5.92 18.44 3.39
N GLY A 146 -6.79 17.56 3.92
CA GLY A 146 -8.24 17.79 3.92
C GLY A 146 -8.71 18.72 5.03
N THR A 147 -9.34 19.84 4.66
CA THR A 147 -10.00 20.77 5.59
C THR A 147 -11.23 20.15 6.28
N ASP A 148 -11.82 19.15 5.64
CA ASP A 148 -13.02 18.40 6.00
C ASP A 148 -12.70 16.96 6.44
N ALA A 149 -11.42 16.61 6.62
CA ALA A 149 -11.00 15.22 6.84
C ALA A 149 -11.59 14.59 8.12
N PHE A 150 -11.91 15.41 9.12
CA PHE A 150 -12.52 14.98 10.37
C PHE A 150 -14.05 15.12 10.39
N GLN A 151 -14.67 15.44 9.26
CA GLN A 151 -16.12 15.36 9.14
C GLN A 151 -16.58 13.90 9.11
N PRO A 152 -17.68 13.53 9.80
CA PRO A 152 -18.15 12.14 9.90
C PRO A 152 -18.26 11.41 8.57
N TRP A 153 -18.71 12.11 7.52
CA TRP A 153 -18.88 11.54 6.19
C TRP A 153 -17.54 11.19 5.48
N VAL A 154 -16.40 11.72 5.95
CA VAL A 154 -15.05 11.37 5.46
C VAL A 154 -14.43 10.29 6.34
N TRP A 155 -14.27 10.58 7.64
CA TRP A 155 -13.45 9.71 8.48
C TRP A 155 -14.12 8.38 8.80
N ILE A 156 -15.45 8.29 8.86
CA ILE A 156 -16.15 7.02 9.15
C ILE A 156 -15.92 6.01 8.01
N PRO A 157 -16.18 6.33 6.73
CA PRO A 157 -15.84 5.42 5.63
C PRO A 157 -14.35 5.07 5.57
N VAL A 158 -13.46 6.04 5.81
CA VAL A 158 -12.02 5.80 5.83
C VAL A 158 -11.65 4.82 6.95
N ALA A 159 -12.17 5.01 8.16
CA ALA A 159 -11.94 4.11 9.28
C ALA A 159 -12.50 2.70 9.04
N LEU A 160 -13.70 2.58 8.45
CA LEU A 160 -14.30 1.27 8.12
C LEU A 160 -13.49 0.48 7.10
N THR A 161 -12.94 1.16 6.08
CA THR A 161 -12.16 0.51 5.01
C THR A 161 -10.69 0.29 5.39
N SER A 162 -10.12 1.18 6.21
CA SER A 162 -8.69 1.20 6.55
C SER A 162 -8.38 0.57 7.92
N GLY A 163 -9.33 0.58 8.85
CA GLY A 163 -9.19 0.00 10.19
C GLY A 163 -8.84 -1.49 10.15
N PRO A 164 -9.56 -2.33 9.38
CA PRO A 164 -9.20 -3.74 9.23
C PRO A 164 -7.79 -3.93 8.65
N ALA A 165 -7.39 -3.12 7.66
CA ALA A 165 -6.04 -3.14 7.12
C ALA A 165 -4.98 -2.82 8.19
N LEU A 166 -5.20 -1.81 9.03
CA LEU A 166 -4.28 -1.45 10.13
C LEU A 166 -4.13 -2.61 11.13
N VAL A 167 -5.25 -3.18 11.58
CA VAL A 167 -5.24 -4.31 12.54
C VAL A 167 -4.46 -5.49 11.96
N LEU A 168 -4.77 -5.88 10.72
CA LEU A 168 -4.08 -6.99 10.04
C LEU A 168 -2.60 -6.70 9.81
N LEU A 169 -2.24 -5.45 9.49
CA LEU A 169 -0.85 -5.06 9.30
C LEU A 169 -0.07 -5.19 10.62
N ILE A 170 -0.63 -4.69 11.72
CA ILE A 170 -0.03 -4.80 13.06
C ILE A 170 0.15 -6.26 13.45
N MET A 171 -0.90 -7.09 13.32
CA MET A 171 -0.82 -8.54 13.58
C MET A 171 0.28 -9.22 12.77
N ARG A 172 0.45 -8.84 11.50
CA ARG A 172 1.49 -9.41 10.64
C ARG A 172 2.90 -9.03 11.08
N LEU A 173 3.09 -7.78 11.53
CA LEU A 173 4.38 -7.30 12.01
C LEU A 173 4.77 -7.98 13.32
N THR A 174 3.83 -8.17 14.25
CA THR A 174 4.09 -8.85 15.53
C THR A 174 4.39 -10.34 15.34
N GLN A 175 3.63 -11.05 14.50
CA GLN A 175 3.90 -12.47 14.20
C GLN A 175 5.25 -12.73 13.53
N ARG A 176 5.78 -11.75 12.78
CA ARG A 176 7.10 -11.89 12.14
C ARG A 176 8.23 -11.82 13.15
N SER A 177 8.09 -11.00 14.19
CA SER A 177 9.06 -10.87 15.28
C SER A 177 9.09 -12.09 16.19
N SER A 178 8.00 -12.84 16.30
CA SER A 178 7.90 -14.02 17.17
C SER A 178 8.51 -15.31 16.62
N LYS A 179 8.99 -15.35 15.37
CA LYS A 179 9.67 -16.56 14.83
C LYS A 179 11.13 -16.58 15.29
N PRO A 180 11.55 -17.55 16.12
CA PRO A 180 12.96 -17.69 16.51
C PRO A 180 13.83 -17.88 15.27
N ALA A 181 15.01 -17.28 15.24
CA ALA A 181 16.02 -17.59 14.23
C ALA A 181 16.26 -19.11 14.25
N PRO A 182 16.32 -19.78 13.09
CA PRO A 182 16.64 -21.20 13.06
C PRO A 182 17.97 -21.38 13.77
N ALA A 183 17.96 -22.14 14.87
CA ALA A 183 19.18 -22.52 15.57
C ALA A 183 20.12 -23.09 14.51
N ARG A 184 21.25 -22.42 14.30
CA ARG A 184 22.32 -22.90 13.44
C ARG A 184 22.66 -24.29 13.99
N VAL A 185 22.25 -25.34 13.28
CA VAL A 185 22.58 -26.72 13.64
C VAL A 185 24.10 -26.76 13.72
N ALA A 186 24.61 -26.79 14.95
CA ALA A 186 26.03 -26.97 15.21
C ALA A 186 26.40 -28.29 14.53
N GLY A 187 27.37 -28.23 13.62
CA GLY A 187 27.78 -29.37 12.81
C GLY A 187 28.06 -30.57 13.70
N THR A 188 27.56 -31.73 13.28
CA THR A 188 27.89 -33.05 13.82
C THR A 188 29.41 -33.15 14.01
N PRO A 189 29.93 -33.56 15.18
CA PRO A 189 31.35 -33.85 15.31
C PRO A 189 31.66 -35.04 14.39
N ALA A 190 32.65 -34.88 13.52
CA ALA A 190 33.18 -35.97 12.72
C ALA A 190 33.68 -37.06 13.68
N SER A 191 33.09 -38.27 13.58
CA SER A 191 33.62 -39.45 14.26
C SER A 191 35.01 -39.76 13.70
N ALA A 192 36.03 -39.55 14.51
CA ALA A 192 37.39 -39.99 14.24
C ALA A 192 37.39 -41.51 14.11
N GLY A 193 37.66 -42.00 12.89
CA GLY A 193 37.77 -43.42 12.60
C GLY A 193 38.97 -44.03 13.33
N THR A 194 38.70 -45.13 14.03
CA THR A 194 39.69 -46.06 14.58
C THR A 194 40.58 -46.60 13.47
N VAL A 195 41.85 -46.22 13.46
CA VAL A 195 42.89 -46.90 12.66
C VAL A 195 43.36 -48.10 13.46
N MET A 196 42.87 -49.28 13.09
CA MET A 196 43.37 -50.57 13.57
C MET A 196 44.62 -50.91 12.74
N ILE A 197 45.80 -50.75 13.33
CA ILE A 197 47.07 -51.22 12.77
C ILE A 197 47.19 -52.69 13.15
N ASP A 198 46.97 -53.58 12.18
CA ASP A 198 47.31 -54.99 12.34
C ASP A 198 48.77 -55.20 11.89
N ARG A 199 49.58 -55.80 12.76
CA ARG A 199 50.98 -56.17 12.49
C ARG A 199 51.06 -57.68 12.53
N HIS A 200 51.23 -58.31 11.37
CA HIS A 200 51.84 -59.63 11.22
C HIS A 200 52.62 -59.68 9.91
#